data_AF-A0A1Q3SFD2-F1
#
_entry.id   AF-A0A1Q3SFD2-F1
#
_cell.length_a   1.000
_cell.length_b   1.000
_cell.length_c   1.000
_cell.angle_alpha   90.00
_cell.angle_beta   90.00
_cell.angle_gamma   90.00
#
_symmetry.space_group_name_H-M   'P 1'
#
loop_
_entity.id
_entity.type
_entity.pdbx_description
1 polymer ?
#
loop_
_entity_poly.entity_id
_entity_poly.type
_entity_poly.pdbx_seq_one_letter_code
_entity_poly.pdbx_strand_id
1 'polypeptide(L)'
;MTPLSFTQWIKQQTWRDDATGDLARDIRFDRCWPRWARGKSFYFNHLRYEHEACRACLAAFENAYQEWQSKYEESYVHFKSGLDLDLDWRHTLLGSRAATALVALNPGSGARLE
;
A
#
# COMPACT_ATOMS: atom_id res chain seq x y z
N MET A 1 2.86 17.23 4.38
CA MET A 1 3.11 16.17 5.37
C MET A 1 3.36 14.87 4.63
N THR A 2 4.39 14.10 4.98
CA THR A 2 4.58 12.76 4.40
C THR A 2 3.55 11.79 4.99
N PRO A 3 2.88 10.96 4.17
CA PRO A 3 1.92 9.98 4.70
C PRO A 3 2.63 9.01 5.65
N LEU A 4 1.96 8.65 6.74
CA LEU A 4 2.50 7.68 7.70
C LEU A 4 2.64 6.31 7.02
N SER A 5 3.71 5.58 7.31
CA SER A 5 3.77 4.17 6.94
C SER A 5 2.70 3.37 7.68
N PHE A 6 2.30 2.22 7.14
CA PHE A 6 1.34 1.34 7.82
C PHE A 6 1.77 1.03 9.27
N THR A 7 3.05 0.70 9.46
CA THR A 7 3.61 0.42 10.80
C THR A 7 3.48 1.62 11.75
N GLN A 8 3.71 2.85 11.26
CA GLN A 8 3.56 4.04 12.09
C GLN A 8 2.10 4.30 12.45
N TRP A 9 1.19 4.10 11.50
CA TRP A 9 -0.23 4.30 11.69
C TRP A 9 -0.85 3.26 12.62
N ILE A 10 -0.57 1.96 12.41
CA ILE A 10 -1.18 0.87 13.21
C ILE A 10 -0.76 0.95 14.68
N LYS A 11 0.48 1.37 14.97
CA LYS A 11 0.97 1.55 16.33
C LYS A 11 0.26 2.68 17.11
N GLN A 12 -0.47 3.56 16.42
CA GLN A 12 -1.30 4.58 17.05
C GLN A 12 -2.72 4.09 17.37
N GLN A 13 -3.12 2.91 16.88
CA GLN A 13 -4.49 2.39 17.02
C GLN A 13 -4.70 1.56 18.30
N THR A 14 -3.73 1.52 19.22
CA THR A 14 -3.76 0.66 20.41
C THR A 14 -4.88 0.94 21.42
N TRP A 15 -5.58 2.06 21.26
CA TRP A 15 -6.66 2.49 22.15
C TRP A 15 -8.03 1.95 21.72
N ARG A 16 -8.16 1.40 20.51
CA ARG A 16 -9.43 0.91 19.98
C ARG A 16 -9.83 -0.38 20.69
N ASP A 17 -11.13 -0.54 20.91
CA ASP A 17 -11.75 -1.75 21.43
C ASP A 17 -12.38 -2.57 20.29
N ASP A 18 -11.52 -2.95 19.34
CA ASP A 18 -11.88 -3.77 18.18
C ASP A 18 -10.68 -4.62 17.74
N ALA A 19 -10.90 -5.47 16.74
CA ALA A 19 -9.86 -6.35 16.23
C ALA A 19 -8.61 -5.61 15.70
N THR A 20 -8.77 -4.36 15.24
CA THR A 20 -7.64 -3.51 14.82
C THR A 20 -6.85 -3.03 16.03
N GLY A 21 -7.52 -2.65 17.12
CA GLY A 21 -6.90 -2.29 18.39
C GLY A 21 -6.18 -3.45 19.07
N ASP A 22 -6.73 -4.67 18.98
CA ASP A 22 -6.05 -5.90 19.41
C ASP A 22 -4.77 -6.13 18.61
N LEU A 23 -4.87 -6.15 17.28
CA LEU A 23 -3.72 -6.29 16.39
C LEU A 23 -2.65 -5.21 16.65
N ALA A 24 -3.07 -3.96 16.88
CA ALA A 24 -2.16 -2.86 17.16
C ALA A 24 -1.37 -3.08 18.46
N ARG A 25 -2.00 -3.63 19.50
CA ARG A 25 -1.32 -3.97 20.76
C ARG A 25 -0.31 -5.08 20.55
N ASP A 26 -0.67 -6.13 19.81
CA ASP A 26 0.25 -7.23 19.48
C ASP A 26 1.48 -6.72 18.72
N ILE A 27 1.28 -5.94 17.65
CA ILE A 27 2.35 -5.35 16.83
C ILE A 27 3.24 -4.40 17.65
N ARG A 28 2.67 -3.69 18.64
CA ARG A 28 3.45 -2.77 19.47
C ARG A 28 4.52 -3.50 20.28
N PHE A 29 4.22 -4.71 20.74
CA PHE A 29 5.13 -5.52 21.55
C PHE A 29 5.93 -6.55 20.73
N ASP A 30 5.56 -6.80 19.47
CA ASP A 30 6.32 -7.65 18.55
C ASP A 30 7.70 -7.02 18.20
N ARG A 31 8.76 -7.71 18.67
CA ARG A 31 10.16 -7.31 18.46
C ARG A 31 10.65 -7.62 17.04
N CYS A 32 10.12 -8.63 16.39
CA CYS A 32 10.47 -9.06 15.03
C CYS A 32 9.55 -8.47 13.95
N TRP A 33 8.56 -7.65 14.33
CA TRP A 33 7.71 -6.95 13.38
C TRP A 33 8.52 -6.23 12.27
N PRO A 34 8.17 -6.39 10.98
CA PRO A 34 8.95 -5.85 9.87
C PRO A 34 8.71 -4.34 9.69
N ARG A 35 9.38 -3.53 10.51
CA ARG A 35 9.19 -2.05 10.62
C ARG A 35 9.37 -1.27 9.33
N TRP A 36 10.15 -1.80 8.39
CA TRP A 36 10.47 -1.16 7.11
C TRP A 36 9.86 -1.88 5.91
N ALA A 37 8.93 -2.82 6.14
CA ALA A 37 8.24 -3.52 5.07
C ALA A 37 7.53 -2.53 4.13
N ARG A 38 7.78 -2.69 2.83
CA ARG A 38 7.18 -1.92 1.75
C ARG A 38 6.16 -2.79 1.04
N GLY A 39 4.90 -2.63 1.44
CA GLY A 39 3.78 -3.32 0.84
C GLY A 39 3.17 -4.40 1.73
N LYS A 40 1.92 -4.70 1.43
CA LYS A 40 1.04 -5.55 2.22
C LYS A 40 1.56 -6.99 2.37
N SER A 41 2.11 -7.55 1.29
CA SER A 41 2.56 -8.95 1.24
C SER A 41 3.63 -9.27 2.28
N PHE A 42 4.54 -8.34 2.58
CA PHE A 42 5.57 -8.53 3.60
C PHE A 42 4.97 -8.68 5.00
N TYR A 43 4.03 -7.81 5.37
CA TYR A 43 3.32 -7.91 6.65
C TYR A 43 2.45 -9.17 6.72
N PHE A 44 1.76 -9.49 5.64
CA PHE A 44 0.92 -10.68 5.57
C PHE A 44 1.73 -11.97 5.71
N ASN A 45 2.88 -12.07 5.03
CA ASN A 45 3.75 -13.23 5.12
C ASN A 45 4.37 -13.38 6.51
N HIS A 46 4.80 -12.27 7.13
CA HIS A 46 5.27 -12.25 8.52
C HIS A 46 4.23 -12.85 9.46
N LEU A 47 3.00 -12.33 9.41
CA LEU A 47 1.90 -12.83 10.24
C LEU A 47 1.58 -14.30 9.94
N ARG A 48 1.46 -14.67 8.66
CA ARG A 48 0.97 -16.00 8.25
C ARG A 48 2.00 -17.11 8.42
N TYR A 49 3.24 -16.87 8.04
CA TYR A 49 4.25 -17.93 7.90
C TYR A 49 5.33 -17.88 8.98
N GLU A 50 5.68 -16.70 9.48
CA GLU A 50 6.70 -16.57 10.54
C GLU A 50 6.08 -16.70 11.94
N HIS A 51 4.82 -16.28 12.09
CA HIS A 51 4.10 -16.29 13.36
C HIS A 51 2.83 -17.15 13.40
N GLU A 52 2.51 -17.84 12.30
CA GLU A 52 1.34 -18.73 12.18
C GLU A 52 0.04 -18.09 12.70
N ALA A 53 -0.16 -16.80 12.44
CA ALA A 53 -1.26 -16.02 12.98
C ALA A 53 -2.61 -16.64 12.61
N CYS A 54 -3.54 -16.60 13.58
CA CYS A 54 -4.87 -17.15 13.38
C CYS A 54 -5.66 -16.37 12.30
N ARG A 55 -6.70 -17.02 11.75
CA ARG A 55 -7.53 -16.41 10.69
C ARG A 55 -8.14 -15.06 11.09
N ALA A 56 -8.52 -14.92 12.37
CA ALA A 56 -9.08 -13.67 12.89
C ALA A 56 -8.04 -12.54 12.87
N CYS A 57 -6.79 -12.81 13.25
CA CYS A 57 -5.69 -11.85 13.17
C CYS A 57 -5.39 -11.45 11.72
N LEU A 58 -5.37 -12.41 10.79
CA LEU A 58 -5.18 -12.12 9.36
C LEU A 58 -6.30 -11.25 8.78
N ALA A 59 -7.56 -11.49 9.18
CA ALA A 59 -8.70 -10.68 8.77
C ALA A 59 -8.63 -9.26 9.39
N ALA A 60 -8.24 -9.15 10.66
CA ALA A 60 -8.01 -7.86 11.30
C ALA A 60 -6.91 -7.06 10.60
N PHE A 61 -5.83 -7.72 10.19
CA PHE A 61 -4.75 -7.11 9.41
C PHE A 61 -5.24 -6.62 8.05
N GLU A 62 -6.00 -7.43 7.33
CA GLU A 62 -6.57 -7.08 6.02
C GLU A 62 -7.41 -5.80 6.10
N ASN A 63 -8.34 -5.77 7.07
CA ASN A 63 -9.22 -4.62 7.31
C ASN A 63 -8.43 -3.38 7.72
N ALA A 64 -7.47 -3.53 8.65
CA ALA A 64 -6.63 -2.42 9.11
C ALA A 64 -5.76 -1.86 7.97
N TYR A 65 -5.22 -2.72 7.11
CA TYR A 65 -4.41 -2.29 5.97
C TYR A 65 -5.24 -1.55 4.94
N GLN A 66 -6.46 -2.02 4.65
CA GLN A 66 -7.41 -1.33 3.78
C GLN A 66 -7.80 0.05 4.35
N GLU A 67 -8.13 0.14 5.65
CA GLU A 67 -8.44 1.41 6.30
C GLU A 67 -7.28 2.41 6.20
N TRP A 68 -6.05 1.95 6.46
CA TRP A 68 -4.85 2.76 6.28
C TRP A 68 -4.73 3.23 4.82
N GLN A 69 -4.84 2.32 3.85
CA GLN A 69 -4.75 2.69 2.43
C GLN A 69 -5.78 3.74 2.04
N SER A 70 -7.06 3.57 2.39
CA SER A 70 -8.11 4.55 2.05
C SER A 70 -7.79 5.94 2.59
N LYS A 71 -7.31 6.06 3.83
CA LYS A 71 -6.94 7.36 4.43
C LYS A 71 -5.81 8.08 3.67
N TYR A 72 -4.84 7.33 3.15
CA TYR A 72 -3.65 7.90 2.51
C TYR A 72 -3.71 7.90 0.98
N GLU A 73 -4.62 7.15 0.37
CA GLU A 73 -4.95 7.20 -1.06
C GLU A 73 -5.88 8.37 -1.36
N GLU A 74 -6.85 8.69 -0.49
CA GLU A 74 -7.66 9.92 -0.58
C GLU A 74 -6.80 11.18 -0.57
N SER A 75 -5.72 11.19 0.23
CA SER A 75 -4.75 12.27 0.27
C SER A 75 -3.95 12.41 -1.05
N TYR A 76 -3.77 11.32 -1.79
CA TYR A 76 -3.06 11.30 -3.07
C TYR A 76 -3.98 11.68 -4.24
N VAL A 77 -5.24 11.25 -4.21
CA VAL A 77 -6.28 11.63 -5.18
C VAL A 77 -6.63 13.11 -5.07
N HIS A 78 -6.69 13.67 -3.85
CA HIS A 78 -6.97 15.11 -3.68
C HIS A 78 -5.80 15.98 -4.15
N PHE A 79 -4.55 15.57 -3.90
CA PHE A 79 -3.37 16.24 -4.44
C PHE A 79 -3.31 16.17 -5.97
N LYS A 80 -3.68 15.04 -6.57
CA LYS A 80 -3.84 14.93 -8.03
C LYS A 80 -4.99 15.77 -8.57
N SER A 81 -6.13 15.85 -7.89
CA SER A 81 -7.27 16.68 -8.34
C SER A 81 -6.98 18.19 -8.37
N GLY A 82 -5.98 18.66 -7.62
CA GLY A 82 -5.47 20.03 -7.70
C GLY A 82 -4.49 20.27 -8.86
N LEU A 83 -3.99 19.21 -9.49
CA LEU A 83 -3.16 19.23 -10.72
C LEU A 83 -3.92 18.69 -11.96
N ASP A 84 -5.05 17.99 -11.75
CA ASP A 84 -5.90 17.34 -12.77
C ASP A 84 -7.16 18.18 -13.11
N LEU A 85 -7.17 19.49 -12.82
CA LEU A 85 -8.12 20.41 -13.46
C LEU A 85 -7.74 20.77 -14.91
N ASP A 86 -6.76 20.10 -15.51
CA ASP A 86 -6.42 20.32 -16.92
C ASP A 86 -6.25 19.05 -17.78
N LEU A 87 -6.49 17.84 -17.26
CA LEU A 87 -6.44 16.61 -18.08
C LEU A 87 -7.48 15.57 -17.65
N ASP A 88 -8.70 15.73 -18.16
CA ASP A 88 -9.72 14.68 -18.23
C ASP A 88 -9.22 13.53 -19.12
N TRP A 89 -8.87 12.38 -18.53
CA TRP A 89 -8.35 11.22 -19.25
C TRP A 89 -9.26 9.98 -19.24
N ARG A 90 -10.52 10.07 -18.75
CA ARG A 90 -11.40 8.89 -18.68
C ARG A 90 -12.83 9.03 -19.19
N HIS A 91 -13.09 10.00 -20.05
CA HIS A 91 -13.99 9.75 -21.18
C HIS A 91 -13.15 9.59 -22.45
N THR A 92 -12.81 8.34 -22.80
CA THR A 92 -12.77 7.78 -24.17
C THR A 92 -12.05 6.43 -24.13
N LEU A 93 -12.80 5.36 -23.83
CA LEU A 93 -12.43 4.01 -24.25
C LEU A 93 -13.61 3.40 -25.00
N LEU A 94 -13.93 3.99 -26.15
CA LEU A 94 -14.64 3.31 -27.23
C LEU A 94 -14.05 3.76 -28.58
N GLY A 95 -13.18 2.90 -29.13
CA GLY A 95 -12.90 2.84 -30.57
C GLY A 95 -11.79 3.73 -31.13
N SER A 96 -10.52 3.29 -31.03
CA SER A 96 -9.57 3.30 -32.16
C SER A 96 -8.16 2.81 -31.78
N ARG A 97 -7.49 2.22 -32.77
CA ARG A 97 -6.23 1.45 -32.73
C ARG A 97 -5.00 2.29 -32.33
N ALA A 98 -4.80 2.55 -31.04
CA ALA A 98 -3.57 3.18 -30.54
C ALA A 98 -2.98 2.49 -29.29
N ALA A 99 -3.12 1.16 -29.20
CA ALA A 99 -2.17 0.37 -28.44
C ALA A 99 -0.87 0.30 -29.27
N THR A 100 0.17 1.03 -28.88
CA THR A 100 1.63 0.73 -29.01
C THR A 100 2.42 2.04 -28.87
N ALA A 101 2.65 2.55 -27.64
CA ALA A 101 3.60 3.66 -27.43
C ALA A 101 4.07 3.88 -25.97
N LEU A 102 4.05 2.88 -25.09
CA LEU A 102 4.59 3.02 -23.72
C LEU A 102 5.47 1.82 -23.29
N VAL A 103 6.20 1.24 -24.25
CA VAL A 103 7.40 0.40 -24.00
C VAL A 103 8.58 1.05 -24.72
N ALA A 104 8.86 2.29 -24.36
CA ALA A 104 10.09 2.97 -24.73
C ALA A 104 10.33 4.00 -23.65
N LEU A 105 11.29 3.71 -22.76
CA LEU A 105 12.06 4.61 -21.89
C LEU A 105 12.59 3.80 -20.69
N ASN A 106 13.47 2.84 -20.98
CA ASN A 106 14.45 2.34 -20.00
C ASN A 106 15.85 2.50 -20.63
N PRO A 107 16.54 3.62 -20.40
CA PRO A 107 17.87 3.85 -20.93
C PRO A 107 18.90 3.40 -19.89
N GLY A 108 19.49 2.22 -20.06
CA GLY A 108 20.64 1.83 -19.25
C GLY A 108 20.95 0.33 -19.20
N SER A 109 21.62 -0.19 -20.24
CA SER A 109 22.75 -1.14 -20.14
C SER A 109 23.22 -1.49 -21.56
N GLY A 110 24.52 -1.40 -21.77
CA GLY A 110 25.16 -1.16 -23.07
C GLY A 110 25.13 -2.31 -24.06
N ALA A 111 25.00 -1.93 -25.34
CA ALA A 111 25.37 -2.76 -26.47
C ALA A 111 26.87 -2.58 -26.75
N ARG A 112 27.64 -3.67 -26.62
CA ARG A 112 28.89 -3.87 -27.34
C ARG A 112 28.87 -5.29 -27.91
N LEU A 113 28.67 -5.40 -29.21
CA LEU A 113 29.01 -6.56 -30.02
C LEU A 113 29.63 -6.01 -31.31
N GLU A 114 30.94 -6.21 -31.45
CA GLU A 114 31.52 -6.54 -32.75
C GLU A 114 31.34 -8.04 -32.98
#